data_AF-A0A2I3HZ77-F1
#
_entry.id   AF-A0A2I3HZ77-F1
#
_cell.length_a   1.000
_cell.length_b   1.000
_cell.length_c   1.000
_cell.angle_alpha   90.00
_cell.angle_beta   90.00
_cell.angle_gamma   90.00
#
_symmetry.space_group_name_H-M   'P 1'
#
loop_
_entity.id
_entity.type
_entity.pdbx_description
1 polymer ?
#
loop_
_entity_poly.entity_id
_entity_poly.type
_entity_poly.pdbx_seq_one_letter_code
_entity_poly.pdbx_strand_id
1 'polypeptide(L)'
;MSTVKEQLIEKLIEDDKNSQCKITIVGTGAVGMACAISILLKGLYGIKEELFLSIPCVLGRNGVSDVVKINLNSEEEALFKKSAETLWNIQKDLIF
;
A
#
# COMPACT_ATOMS: atom_id res chain seq x y z
N MET A 1 22.22 22.78 4.68
CA MET A 1 21.62 21.89 5.70
C MET A 1 20.40 21.29 5.07
N SER A 2 20.43 20.01 4.71
CA SER A 2 19.26 19.35 4.13
C SER A 2 18.16 19.28 5.18
N THR A 3 16.93 19.61 4.80
CA THR A 3 15.79 19.56 5.71
C THR A 3 15.47 18.10 6.05
N VAL A 4 14.84 17.85 7.20
CA VAL A 4 14.43 16.49 7.62
C VAL A 4 13.56 15.82 6.55
N LYS A 5 12.82 16.61 5.75
CA LYS A 5 12.07 16.14 4.58
C LYS A 5 12.97 15.52 3.50
N GLU A 6 14.08 16.17 3.16
CA GLU A 6 15.03 15.66 2.16
C GLU A 6 15.73 14.39 2.65
N GLN A 7 16.09 14.31 3.93
CA GLN A 7 16.72 13.10 4.50
C GLN A 7 15.75 11.92 4.63
N LEU A 8 14.46 12.18 4.88
CA LEU A 8 13.43 11.15 4.90
C LEU A 8 13.16 10.61 3.49
N ILE A 9 13.15 11.50 2.49
CA ILE A 9 13.02 11.14 1.07
C ILE A 9 14.25 10.34 0.60
N GLU A 10 15.48 10.74 0.95
CA GLU A 10 16.70 9.97 0.63
C GLU A 10 16.70 8.57 1.25
N LYS A 11 16.27 8.41 2.51
CA LYS A 11 16.21 7.09 3.16
C LYS A 11 15.13 6.16 2.58
N LEU A 12 14.08 6.73 1.98
CA LEU A 12 13.04 5.96 1.30
C LEU A 12 13.43 5.60 -0.14
N ILE A 13 14.41 6.31 -0.72
CA ILE A 13 15.00 6.05 -2.04
C ILE A 13 16.36 5.34 -1.83
N GLU A 14 16.36 4.17 -1.20
CA GLU A 14 17.41 3.21 -1.57
C GLU A 14 17.04 2.70 -2.97
N ASP A 15 17.76 3.25 -3.93
CA ASP A 15 17.54 3.24 -5.38
C ASP A 15 17.58 1.81 -5.95
N ASP A 16 16.44 1.09 -5.96
CA ASP A 16 16.24 -0.04 -6.88
C ASP A 16 16.04 0.54 -8.29
N LYS A 17 17.15 0.62 -9.03
CA LYS A 17 17.25 1.16 -10.40
C LYS A 17 16.52 0.32 -11.47
N ASN A 18 15.35 -0.24 -11.15
CA ASN A 18 14.45 -0.80 -12.14
C ASN A 18 12.95 -0.61 -11.82
N SER A 19 12.56 0.40 -11.04
CA SER A 19 11.14 0.75 -10.96
C SER A 19 10.72 1.56 -12.18
N GLN A 20 10.46 0.86 -13.28
CA GLN A 20 9.58 1.41 -14.30
C GLN A 20 8.20 1.55 -13.65
N CYS A 21 7.85 2.76 -13.18
CA CYS A 21 6.48 3.11 -12.83
C CYS A 21 5.61 2.97 -14.09
N LYS A 22 5.28 1.73 -14.46
CA LYS A 22 4.42 1.39 -15.57
C LYS A 22 3.04 1.83 -15.16
N ILE A 23 2.60 2.97 -15.69
CA ILE A 23 1.18 3.32 -15.71
C ILE A 23 0.52 2.28 -16.61
N THR A 24 0.11 1.16 -16.04
CA THR A 24 -0.60 0.11 -16.76
C THR A 24 -2.08 0.48 -16.73
N ILE A 25 -2.59 0.90 -17.88
CA ILE A 25 -4.03 0.97 -18.10
C ILE A 25 -4.52 -0.47 -18.13
N VAL A 26 -5.09 -0.92 -17.03
CA VAL A 26 -5.72 -2.23 -16.99
C VAL A 26 -7.06 -2.11 -17.72
N GLY A 27 -7.07 -2.52 -18.98
CA GLY A 27 -8.30 -2.70 -19.75
C GLY A 27 -9.13 -3.86 -19.20
N THR A 28 -9.73 -3.69 -18.02
CA THR A 28 -10.74 -4.61 -17.52
C THR A 28 -11.96 -4.40 -18.41
N GLY A 29 -12.20 -5.31 -19.35
CA GLY A 29 -13.42 -5.28 -20.17
C GLY A 29 -14.65 -5.56 -19.29
N ALA A 30 -15.27 -6.72 -19.48
CA ALA A 30 -16.21 -7.27 -18.50
C ALA A 30 -15.54 -8.23 -17.50
N VAL A 31 -14.23 -8.45 -17.62
CA VAL A 31 -13.45 -9.40 -16.83
C VAL A 31 -12.63 -8.61 -15.81
N GLY A 32 -12.90 -8.82 -14.52
CA GLY A 32 -12.14 -8.20 -13.43
C GLY A 32 -10.72 -8.75 -13.34
N MET A 33 -9.74 -7.90 -13.03
CA MET A 33 -8.33 -8.32 -12.88
C MET A 33 -7.87 -8.16 -11.44
N ALA A 34 -7.21 -9.18 -10.89
CA ALA A 34 -6.58 -9.11 -9.58
C ALA A 34 -5.17 -8.51 -9.72
N CYS A 35 -4.92 -7.40 -9.02
CA CYS A 35 -3.60 -6.75 -8.99
C CYS A 35 -3.29 -6.28 -7.57
N ALA A 36 -2.02 -6.30 -7.19
CA ALA A 36 -1.57 -5.76 -5.91
C ALA A 36 -1.48 -4.23 -6.02
N ILE A 37 -2.38 -3.54 -5.33
CA ILE A 37 -2.50 -2.09 -5.40
C ILE A 37 -2.58 -1.54 -3.98
N SER A 38 -1.94 -0.39 -3.76
CA SER A 38 -2.04 0.35 -2.50
C SER A 38 -3.45 0.91 -2.33
N ILE A 39 -4.22 0.35 -1.41
CA ILE A 39 -5.57 0.83 -1.09
C ILE A 39 -5.69 1.15 0.40
N LEU A 40 -6.72 1.91 0.76
CA LEU A 40 -7.03 2.22 2.14
C LEU A 40 -7.46 0.94 2.90
N LEU A 41 -6.73 0.60 3.96
CA LEU A 41 -6.96 -0.62 4.76
C LEU A 41 -7.84 -0.44 5.99
N LYS A 42 -8.50 0.71 6.12
CA LYS A 42 -9.36 0.99 7.27
C LYS A 42 -10.43 -0.11 7.42
N GLY A 43 -10.38 -0.85 8.53
CA GLY A 43 -11.31 -1.95 8.83
C GLY A 43 -10.95 -3.30 8.21
N LEU A 44 -9.86 -3.39 7.43
CA LEU A 44 -9.33 -4.63 6.89
C LEU A 44 -8.23 -5.18 7.81
N TYR A 45 -8.19 -6.50 7.99
CA TYR A 45 -7.18 -7.18 8.83
C TYR A 45 -7.06 -6.67 10.27
N GLY A 46 -8.16 -6.10 10.82
CA GLY A 46 -8.19 -5.57 12.19
C GLY A 46 -7.48 -4.22 12.37
N ILE A 47 -7.06 -3.56 11.28
CA ILE A 47 -6.41 -2.25 11.30
C ILE A 47 -7.51 -1.18 11.36
N LYS A 48 -7.42 -0.26 12.33
CA LYS A 48 -8.40 0.83 12.50
C LYS A 48 -7.93 2.14 11.87
N GLU A 49 -6.63 2.24 11.68
CA GLU A 49 -5.91 3.38 11.16
C GLU A 49 -6.12 3.55 9.66
N GLU A 50 -6.02 4.79 9.19
CA GLU A 50 -6.16 5.14 7.78
C GLU A 50 -4.80 5.01 7.08
N LEU A 51 -4.45 3.77 6.74
CA LEU A 51 -3.18 3.44 6.10
C LEU A 51 -3.38 2.86 4.70
N PHE A 52 -2.41 3.12 3.81
CA PHE A 52 -2.32 2.54 2.48
C PHE A 52 -1.20 1.50 2.42
N LEU A 53 -1.55 0.25 2.12
CA LEU A 53 -0.61 -0.83 1.81
C LEU A 53 -1.09 -1.59 0.57
N SER A 54 -0.15 -2.23 -0.11
CA SER A 54 -0.43 -3.07 -1.27
C SER A 54 -1.13 -4.36 -0.85
N ILE A 55 -2.37 -4.53 -1.29
CA ILE A 55 -3.10 -5.80 -1.14
C ILE A 55 -3.75 -6.19 -2.48
N PRO A 56 -3.96 -7.49 -2.73
CA PRO A 56 -4.62 -7.93 -3.97
C PRO A 56 -6.06 -7.44 -3.99
N CYS A 57 -6.34 -6.57 -4.96
CA CYS A 57 -7.65 -6.02 -5.19
C CYS A 57 -8.13 -6.42 -6.59
N VAL A 58 -9.43 -6.66 -6.71
CA VAL A 58 -10.08 -6.84 -8.00
C VAL A 58 -10.42 -5.47 -8.55
N LEU A 59 -9.83 -5.15 -9.71
CA LEU A 59 -10.18 -3.97 -10.47
C LEU A 59 -11.32 -4.27 -11.44
N GLY A 60 -12.21 -3.30 -11.58
CA GLY A 60 -13.26 -3.27 -12.60
C GLY A 60 -13.41 -1.86 -13.19
N ARG A 61 -14.47 -1.65 -13.98
CA ARG A 61 -14.70 -0.39 -14.71
C ARG A 61 -14.72 0.86 -13.82
N ASN A 62 -15.19 0.74 -12.58
CA ASN A 62 -15.33 1.85 -11.64
C ASN A 62 -14.16 1.93 -10.63
N GLY A 63 -13.04 1.24 -10.87
CA GLY A 63 -11.90 1.17 -9.96
C GLY A 63 -11.87 -0.13 -9.15
N VAL A 64 -11.52 -0.05 -7.87
CA VAL A 64 -11.48 -1.21 -6.96
C VAL A 64 -12.89 -1.71 -6.73
N SER A 65 -13.19 -2.89 -7.28
CA SER A 65 -14.51 -3.51 -7.18
C SER A 65 -14.61 -4.40 -5.94
N ASP A 66 -13.53 -5.11 -5.61
CA ASP A 66 -13.50 -5.99 -4.45
C ASP A 66 -12.08 -6.11 -3.90
N VAL A 67 -11.95 -6.50 -2.63
CA VAL A 67 -10.68 -6.71 -1.96
C VAL A 67 -10.56 -8.19 -1.65
N VAL A 68 -9.51 -8.84 -2.15
CA VAL A 68 -9.29 -10.25 -1.89
C VAL A 68 -8.81 -10.40 -0.45
N LYS A 69 -9.68 -10.93 0.41
CA LYS A 69 -9.34 -11.26 1.79
C LYS A 69 -8.47 -12.52 1.79
N ILE A 70 -7.17 -12.34 1.95
CA ILE A 70 -6.23 -13.43 2.14
C ILE A 70 -6.35 -13.89 3.60
N ASN A 71 -6.41 -15.20 3.81
CA ASN A 71 -6.34 -15.74 5.16
C ASN A 71 -4.85 -15.85 5.54
N LEU A 72 -4.33 -14.80 6.18
CA LEU A 72 -2.93 -14.73 6.62
C LEU A 72 -2.72 -15.68 7.81
N ASN A 73 -1.53 -16.28 7.88
CA ASN A 73 -1.10 -16.98 9.08
C ASN A 73 -0.74 -15.96 10.18
N SER A 74 -0.72 -16.42 11.44
CA SER A 74 -0.42 -15.56 12.60
C SER A 74 0.93 -14.83 12.50
N GLU A 75 1.93 -15.46 11.88
CA GLU A 75 3.26 -14.86 11.65
C GLU A 75 3.21 -13.74 10.60
N GLU A 76 2.51 -13.97 9.49
CA GLU A 76 2.36 -12.99 8.41
C GLU A 76 1.50 -11.80 8.88
N GLU A 77 0.46 -12.06 9.69
CA GLU A 77 -0.36 -11.00 10.28
C GLU A 77 0.47 -10.10 11.21
N ALA A 78 1.40 -10.68 11.97
CA ALA A 78 2.31 -9.91 12.82
C ALA A 78 3.27 -9.04 12.00
N LEU A 79 3.85 -9.60 10.93
CA LEU A 79 4.69 -8.85 9.99
C LEU A 79 3.90 -7.72 9.29
N PHE A 80 2.67 -8.01 8.89
CA PHE A 80 1.79 -7.05 8.24
C PHE A 80 1.46 -5.88 9.18
N LYS A 81 1.10 -6.18 10.42
CA LYS A 81 0.86 -5.17 11.46
C LYS A 81 2.11 -4.35 11.77
N LYS A 82 3.29 -4.97 11.80
CA LYS A 82 4.57 -4.26 12.02
C LYS A 82 4.86 -3.25 10.90
N SER A 83 4.65 -3.64 9.65
CA SER A 83 4.77 -2.73 8.51
C SER A 83 3.76 -1.58 8.59
N ALA A 84 2.53 -1.89 9.01
CA ALA A 84 1.48 -0.90 9.18
C ALA A 84 1.81 0.14 10.26
N GLU A 85 2.29 -0.31 11.41
CA GLU A 85 2.70 0.56 12.51
C GLU A 85 3.88 1.48 12.12
N THR A 86 4.85 0.94 11.36
CA THR A 86 6.00 1.72 10.88
C THR A 86 5.55 2.87 9.99
N LEU A 87 4.66 2.62 9.03
CA LEU A 87 4.12 3.67 8.15
C LEU A 87 3.24 4.66 8.92
N TRP A 88 2.47 4.18 9.89
CA TRP A 88 1.62 5.03 10.73
C TRP A 88 2.42 6.01 11.58
N ASN A 89 3.55 5.57 12.15
CA ASN A 89 4.43 6.45 12.92
C ASN A 89 4.99 7.57 12.04
N ILE A 90 5.44 7.25 10.82
CA ILE A 90 5.92 8.25 9.86
C ILE A 90 4.79 9.22 9.47
N GLN A 91 3.57 8.73 9.26
CA GLN A 91 2.42 9.57 8.90
C GLN A 91 2.02 10.54 10.01
N LYS A 92 2.12 10.17 11.28
CA LYS A 92 1.84 11.07 12.41
C LYS A 92 2.82 12.22 12.52
N ASP A 93 4.08 11.98 12.17
CA ASP A 93 5.13 13.00 12.23
C ASP A 93 5.00 14.02 11.09
N LEU A 94 4.19 13.72 10.07
CA LEU A 94 3.90 14.63 8.96
C LEU A 94 2.76 15.57 9.34
N ILE A 95 3.13 16.81 9.67
CA ILE A 95 2.19 17.91 9.83
C ILE A 95 1.94 18.52 8.45
N PHE A 96 0.70 18.48 7.99
CA PHE A 96 0.23 19.13 6.75
C PHE A 96 -0.32 20.52 7.02
#